data_AF-A0A6T1NX28-F1
#
_entry.id   AF-A0A6T1NX28-F1
#
_cell.length_a   1.000
_cell.length_b   1.000
_cell.length_c   1.000
_cell.angle_alpha   90.00
_cell.angle_beta   90.00
_cell.angle_gamma   90.00
#
_symmetry.space_group_name_H-M   'P 1'
#
loop_
_entity.id
_entity.type
_entity.pdbx_description
1 polymer ?
#
loop_
_entity_poly.entity_id
_entity_poly.type
_entity_poly.pdbx_seq_one_letter_code
_entity_poly.pdbx_strand_id
1 'polypeptide(L)'
;MANQSRELAPYSHAYPEEALRFSEHFSSLLLSGHWGLTLLELGTLASVTAAAVCLPAERVNVPGSMPLRELSAFLWAKAAVARLYNTYCEALFFSCPPYRIQPSREHALKAKKDLCGRQQKELDTLVLHDHLTLLSQFAFNVGLYYAVPGCYPAAGGCAAPWYEGVFKVMANHYVMSFGMYWMHRALHVDPWLWDNIHSYHHWAKHPLSRNTYQDHWLDNLGNAVVGHF
;
A
#
# COMPACT_ATOMS: atom_id res chain seq x y z
N MET A 1 -24.47 -29.87 -30.42
CA MET A 1 -23.40 -28.98 -29.90
C MET A 1 -22.98 -29.54 -28.55
N ALA A 2 -21.80 -30.13 -28.48
CA ALA A 2 -21.32 -30.83 -27.29
C ALA A 2 -20.95 -29.83 -26.18
N ASN A 3 -21.57 -30.03 -25.02
CA ASN A 3 -21.28 -29.33 -23.78
C ASN A 3 -19.91 -29.81 -23.28
N GLN A 4 -18.84 -29.09 -23.62
CA GLN A 4 -17.52 -29.32 -23.05
C GLN A 4 -17.56 -28.85 -21.59
N SER A 5 -17.88 -29.78 -20.69
CA SER A 5 -17.54 -29.66 -19.28
C SER A 5 -16.04 -29.39 -19.19
N ARG A 6 -15.66 -28.15 -18.87
CA ARG A 6 -14.31 -27.86 -18.39
C ARG A 6 -14.08 -28.75 -17.17
N GLU A 7 -13.30 -29.80 -17.34
CA GLU A 7 -12.72 -30.54 -16.22
C GLU A 7 -11.94 -29.53 -15.38
N LEU A 8 -12.55 -29.12 -14.27
CA LEU A 8 -11.87 -28.36 -13.24
C LEU A 8 -10.83 -29.30 -12.67
N ALA A 9 -9.55 -29.03 -12.97
CA ALA A 9 -8.44 -29.77 -12.39
C ALA A 9 -8.68 -29.98 -10.88
N PRO A 10 -8.50 -31.22 -10.38
CA PRO A 10 -8.83 -31.56 -9.00
C PRO A 10 -8.08 -30.62 -8.05
N TYR A 11 -8.82 -30.04 -7.11
CA TYR A 11 -8.25 -29.24 -6.02
C TYR A 11 -7.29 -30.11 -5.21
N SER A 12 -5.98 -29.93 -5.37
CA SER A 12 -4.98 -30.49 -4.48
C SER A 12 -4.67 -29.47 -3.39
N HIS A 13 -4.98 -29.80 -2.15
CA HIS A 13 -4.49 -29.06 -1.00
C HIS A 13 -2.96 -29.20 -0.93
N ALA A 14 -2.23 -28.20 -1.40
CA ALA A 14 -0.80 -28.10 -1.21
C ALA A 14 -0.50 -26.74 -0.56
N TYR A 15 -0.11 -26.77 0.72
CA TYR A 15 0.90 -25.81 1.15
C TYR A 15 2.13 -26.03 0.26
N PRO A 16 2.97 -25.02 0.01
CA PRO A 16 4.27 -25.25 -0.60
C PRO A 16 4.91 -26.48 0.08
N GLU A 17 5.14 -27.55 -0.70
CA GLU A 17 5.69 -28.80 -0.15
C GLU A 17 7.07 -28.56 0.48
N GLU A 18 7.75 -27.53 -0.02
CA GLU A 18 8.98 -26.99 0.50
C GLU A 18 8.70 -25.78 1.40
N ALA A 19 9.40 -25.67 2.53
CA ALA A 19 9.41 -24.46 3.32
C ALA A 19 9.83 -23.29 2.43
N LEU A 20 8.97 -22.26 2.33
CA LEU A 20 9.27 -21.04 1.58
C LEU A 20 10.61 -20.48 2.07
N ARG A 21 11.51 -20.15 1.15
CA ARG A 21 12.74 -19.43 1.48
C ARG A 21 12.37 -18.04 2.00
N PHE A 22 13.20 -17.44 2.85
CA PHE A 22 12.99 -16.06 3.33
C PHE A 22 12.74 -15.05 2.20
N SER A 23 13.36 -15.26 1.03
CA SER A 23 13.15 -14.45 -0.18
C SER A 23 11.81 -14.67 -0.88
N GLU A 24 11.13 -15.77 -0.58
CA GLU A 24 9.82 -16.19 -1.12
C GLU A 24 8.68 -15.86 -0.14
N HIS A 25 9.00 -15.46 1.10
CA HIS A 25 8.03 -14.79 1.96
C HIS A 25 7.65 -13.45 1.33
N PHE A 26 6.35 -13.20 1.26
CA PHE A 26 5.78 -12.19 0.39
C PHE A 26 5.98 -10.75 0.92
N SER A 27 6.40 -10.61 2.18
CA SER A 27 6.83 -9.36 2.80
C SER A 27 8.22 -9.54 3.44
N SER A 28 9.26 -9.35 2.63
CA SER A 28 10.61 -9.25 3.16
C SER A 28 10.79 -7.88 3.84
N LEU A 29 11.42 -7.89 5.02
CA LEU A 29 11.82 -6.64 5.70
C LEU A 29 12.75 -5.79 4.82
N LEU A 30 13.53 -6.46 3.96
CA LEU A 30 14.59 -5.85 3.16
C LEU A 30 14.15 -5.60 1.71
N LEU A 31 13.28 -6.45 1.16
CA LEU A 31 12.84 -6.41 -0.23
C LEU A 31 11.33 -6.22 -0.32
N SER A 32 10.88 -5.32 -1.17
CA SER A 32 9.47 -5.35 -1.60
C SER A 32 9.21 -6.60 -2.44
N GLY A 33 7.94 -6.90 -2.73
CA GLY A 33 7.54 -8.09 -3.50
C GLY A 33 8.16 -8.21 -4.90
N HIS A 34 8.83 -7.16 -5.40
CA HIS A 34 9.58 -7.15 -6.67
C HIS A 34 10.87 -6.32 -6.53
N TRP A 35 12.00 -6.79 -7.09
CA TRP A 35 13.28 -6.07 -6.98
C TRP A 35 13.22 -4.66 -7.59
N GLY A 36 12.53 -4.52 -8.73
CA GLY A 36 12.37 -3.24 -9.42
C GLY A 36 11.61 -2.22 -8.58
N LEU A 37 10.61 -2.67 -7.82
CA LEU A 37 9.87 -1.81 -6.92
C LEU A 37 10.75 -1.38 -5.73
N THR A 38 11.60 -2.29 -5.23
CA THR A 38 12.58 -1.97 -4.18
C THR A 38 13.56 -0.90 -4.63
N LEU A 39 14.12 -1.03 -5.84
CA LEU A 39 15.03 -0.01 -6.38
C LEU A 39 14.34 1.31 -6.63
N LEU A 40 13.09 1.27 -7.09
CA LEU A 40 12.29 2.47 -7.30
C LEU A 40 12.00 3.20 -5.98
N GLU A 41 11.65 2.46 -4.93
CA GLU A 41 11.48 3.02 -3.57
C GLU A 41 12.77 3.65 -3.06
N LEU A 42 13.89 2.93 -3.14
CA LEU A 42 15.19 3.45 -2.71
C LEU A 42 15.60 4.68 -3.53
N GLY A 43 15.38 4.66 -4.84
CA GLY A 43 15.69 5.77 -5.73
C GLY A 43 14.86 7.02 -5.43
N THR A 44 13.55 6.86 -5.21
CA THR A 44 12.66 7.98 -4.85
C THR A 44 13.00 8.56 -3.48
N LEU A 45 13.18 7.72 -2.45
CA LEU A 45 13.58 8.18 -1.12
C LEU A 45 14.97 8.86 -1.12
N ALA A 46 15.95 8.24 -1.78
CA ALA A 46 17.29 8.81 -1.91
C ALA A 46 17.30 10.13 -2.68
N SER A 47 16.41 10.31 -3.67
CA SER A 47 16.33 11.57 -4.42
C SER A 47 15.95 12.76 -3.53
N VAL A 48 14.98 12.58 -2.62
CA VAL A 48 14.59 13.63 -1.65
C VAL A 48 15.70 13.86 -0.64
N THR A 49 16.34 12.79 -0.15
CA THR A 49 17.49 12.91 0.76
C THR A 49 18.64 13.68 0.12
N ALA A 50 18.98 13.36 -1.14
CA ALA A 50 20.01 14.03 -1.89
C ALA A 50 19.67 15.51 -2.12
N ALA A 51 18.42 15.82 -2.51
CA ALA A 51 17.97 17.20 -2.62
C ALA A 51 18.09 17.98 -1.30
N ALA A 52 17.69 17.36 -0.18
CA ALA A 52 17.74 17.97 1.14
C ALA A 52 19.16 18.21 1.68
N VAL A 53 20.14 17.41 1.26
CA VAL A 53 21.53 17.49 1.74
C VAL A 53 22.42 18.31 0.80
N CYS A 54 22.22 18.19 -0.52
CA CYS A 54 23.13 18.75 -1.52
C CYS A 54 22.71 20.13 -2.02
N LEU A 55 21.45 20.53 -1.86
CA LEU A 55 20.95 21.83 -2.32
C LEU A 55 20.86 22.84 -1.16
N PRO A 56 21.00 24.15 -1.45
CA PRO A 56 20.84 25.19 -0.43
C PRO A 56 19.46 25.13 0.23
N ALA A 57 19.43 25.26 1.56
CA ALA A 57 18.22 25.15 2.37
C ALA A 57 17.13 26.13 1.92
N GLU A 58 17.52 27.32 1.47
CA GLU A 58 16.63 28.38 1.00
C GLU A 58 15.91 28.03 -0.31
N ARG A 59 16.42 27.05 -1.06
CA ARG A 59 15.82 26.58 -2.32
C ARG A 59 14.88 25.40 -2.12
N VAL A 60 15.12 24.58 -1.10
CA VAL A 60 14.42 23.30 -0.93
C VAL A 60 13.40 23.32 0.20
N ASN A 61 13.60 24.16 1.21
CA ASN A 61 12.68 24.24 2.34
C ASN A 61 11.51 25.19 2.02
N VAL A 62 10.32 24.76 2.39
CA VAL A 62 9.09 25.56 2.23
C VAL A 62 8.78 26.26 3.55
N PRO A 63 8.64 27.61 3.57
CA PRO A 63 8.30 28.35 4.78
C PRO A 63 7.00 27.83 5.42
N GLY A 64 7.01 27.65 6.75
CA GLY A 64 5.88 27.12 7.51
C GLY A 64 5.78 25.59 7.54
N SER A 65 6.48 24.88 6.65
CA SER A 65 6.63 23.44 6.70
C SER A 65 7.91 23.03 7.47
N MET A 66 7.98 21.76 7.88
CA MET A 66 9.23 21.16 8.35
C MET A 66 10.32 21.23 7.25
N PRO A 67 11.62 21.33 7.61
CA PRO A 67 12.70 21.24 6.64
C PRO A 67 12.62 19.98 5.76
N LEU A 68 13.05 20.06 4.50
CA LEU A 68 12.99 18.93 3.57
C LEU A 68 13.76 17.71 4.09
N ARG A 69 14.80 17.93 4.90
CA ARG A 69 15.55 16.87 5.58
C ARG A 69 14.70 16.09 6.58
N GLU A 70 13.84 16.78 7.34
CA GLU A 70 12.92 16.15 8.29
C GLU A 70 11.82 15.39 7.54
N LEU A 71 11.26 15.98 6.46
CA LEU A 71 10.32 15.27 5.59
C LEU A 71 10.96 14.00 5.00
N SER A 72 12.21 14.08 4.54
CA SER A 72 12.91 12.91 4.00
C SER A 72 13.06 11.81 5.06
N ALA A 73 13.46 12.17 6.28
CA ALA A 73 13.55 11.21 7.39
C ALA A 73 12.18 10.60 7.72
N PHE A 74 11.11 11.40 7.71
CA PHE A 74 9.74 10.93 7.89
C PHE A 74 9.33 9.93 6.79
N LEU A 75 9.64 10.19 5.52
CA LEU A 75 9.33 9.28 4.42
C LEU A 75 10.09 7.94 4.54
N TRP A 76 11.36 7.98 4.94
CA TRP A 76 12.13 6.76 5.25
C TRP A 76 11.51 5.97 6.41
N ALA A 77 11.14 6.66 7.49
CA ALA A 77 10.50 6.02 8.65
C ALA A 77 9.15 5.41 8.27
N LYS A 78 8.33 6.10 7.48
CA LYS A 78 7.05 5.60 6.96
C LYS A 78 7.25 4.33 6.14
N ALA A 79 8.22 4.31 5.22
CA ALA A 79 8.55 3.13 4.42
C ALA A 79 8.99 1.94 5.30
N ALA A 80 9.87 2.20 6.28
CA ALA A 80 10.33 1.17 7.22
C ALA A 80 9.18 0.60 8.07
N VAL A 81 8.31 1.47 8.60
CA VAL A 81 7.14 1.06 9.39
C VAL A 81 6.17 0.23 8.54
N ALA A 82 5.88 0.66 7.31
CA ALA A 82 5.00 -0.08 6.41
C ALA A 82 5.53 -1.50 6.13
N ARG A 83 6.84 -1.62 5.85
CA ARG A 83 7.50 -2.93 5.65
C ARG A 83 7.41 -3.80 6.90
N LEU A 84 7.79 -3.25 8.06
CA LEU A 84 7.76 -3.98 9.32
C LEU A 84 6.34 -4.47 9.67
N TYR A 85 5.35 -3.59 9.52
CA TYR A 85 3.95 -3.90 9.81
C TYR A 85 3.41 -4.99 8.88
N ASN A 86 3.68 -4.89 7.58
CA ASN A 86 3.24 -5.90 6.61
C ASN A 86 3.89 -7.26 6.88
N THR A 87 5.19 -7.29 7.19
CA THR A 87 5.90 -8.52 7.61
C THR A 87 5.33 -9.10 8.89
N TYR A 88 5.00 -8.26 9.86
CA TYR A 88 4.37 -8.71 11.10
C TYR A 88 3.00 -9.33 10.85
N CYS A 89 2.14 -8.69 10.05
CA CYS A 89 0.83 -9.23 9.71
C CYS A 89 0.93 -10.56 8.95
N GLU A 90 1.88 -10.69 8.03
CA GLU A 90 2.14 -11.96 7.34
C GLU A 90 2.60 -13.05 8.31
N ALA A 91 3.54 -12.73 9.21
CA ALA A 91 4.01 -13.67 10.22
C ALA A 91 2.86 -14.17 11.11
N LEU A 92 1.99 -13.26 11.59
CA LEU A 92 0.80 -13.64 12.34
C LEU A 92 -0.12 -14.56 11.53
N PHE A 93 -0.35 -14.25 10.25
CA PHE A 93 -1.17 -15.09 9.39
C PHE A 93 -0.61 -16.53 9.34
N PHE A 94 0.70 -16.71 9.18
CA PHE A 94 1.30 -18.05 9.12
C PHE A 94 1.42 -18.75 10.46
N SER A 95 1.76 -18.05 11.54
CA SER A 95 1.96 -18.63 12.87
C SER A 95 0.66 -18.98 13.61
N CYS A 96 -0.47 -18.37 13.24
CA CYS A 96 -1.74 -18.53 13.95
C CYS A 96 -2.88 -19.14 13.08
N PRO A 97 -2.72 -20.32 12.44
CA PRO A 97 -3.76 -20.91 11.58
C PRO A 97 -5.16 -21.05 12.21
N PRO A 98 -5.31 -21.45 13.49
CA PRO A 98 -6.64 -21.60 14.11
C PRO A 98 -7.43 -20.30 14.26
N TYR A 99 -6.75 -19.15 14.20
CA TYR A 99 -7.36 -17.82 14.36
C TYR A 99 -7.65 -17.13 13.02
N ARG A 100 -7.38 -17.81 11.89
CA ARG A 100 -7.71 -17.28 10.57
C ARG A 100 -9.24 -17.30 10.39
N ILE A 101 -9.77 -16.22 9.83
CA ILE A 101 -11.19 -16.12 9.47
C ILE A 101 -11.51 -17.07 8.30
N GLN A 102 -10.53 -17.33 7.43
CA GLN A 102 -10.66 -18.22 6.29
C GLN A 102 -10.08 -19.61 6.61
N PRO A 103 -10.83 -20.69 6.32
CA PRO A 103 -10.34 -22.05 6.49
C PRO A 103 -9.08 -22.30 5.64
N SER A 104 -8.09 -23.01 6.20
CA SER A 104 -6.84 -23.36 5.50
C SER A 104 -7.05 -24.00 4.11
N ARG A 105 -8.14 -24.75 3.92
CA ARG A 105 -8.52 -25.38 2.64
C ARG A 105 -8.83 -24.37 1.52
N GLU A 106 -9.19 -23.14 1.86
CA GLU A 106 -9.50 -22.08 0.90
C GLU A 106 -8.24 -21.37 0.39
N HIS A 107 -7.13 -21.48 1.12
CA HIS A 107 -5.82 -20.99 0.70
C HIS A 107 -5.03 -22.00 -0.15
N ALA A 108 -5.65 -23.13 -0.54
CA ALA A 108 -5.01 -24.16 -1.34
C ALA A 108 -4.64 -23.61 -2.73
N LEU A 109 -3.34 -23.54 -2.99
CA LEU A 109 -2.80 -23.08 -4.27
C LEU A 109 -3.15 -24.10 -5.35
N LYS A 110 -4.01 -23.74 -6.31
CA LYS A 110 -4.04 -24.43 -7.60
C LYS A 110 -2.73 -24.10 -8.32
N ALA A 111 -2.17 -25.07 -9.04
CA ALA A 111 -1.04 -24.81 -9.93
C ALA A 111 -1.31 -23.53 -10.75
N LYS A 112 -0.40 -22.54 -10.65
CA LYS A 112 -0.47 -21.19 -11.27
C LYS A 112 -1.29 -20.10 -10.55
N LYS A 113 -1.67 -20.29 -9.28
CA LYS A 113 -2.30 -19.24 -8.46
C LYS A 113 -1.47 -18.88 -7.22
N ASP A 114 -1.60 -17.65 -6.73
CA ASP A 114 -1.01 -17.23 -5.44
C ASP A 114 -1.92 -17.54 -4.24
N LEU A 115 -1.45 -17.24 -3.02
CA LEU A 115 -2.16 -17.49 -1.76
C LEU A 115 -3.50 -16.73 -1.65
N CYS A 116 -3.66 -15.68 -2.45
CA CYS A 116 -4.88 -14.88 -2.52
C CYS A 116 -5.84 -15.37 -3.62
N GLY A 117 -5.50 -16.46 -4.33
CA GLY A 117 -6.31 -17.04 -5.40
C GLY A 117 -6.17 -16.36 -6.76
N ARG A 118 -5.19 -15.45 -6.91
CA ARG A 118 -4.93 -14.70 -8.14
C ARG A 118 -4.14 -15.51 -9.15
N GLN A 119 -4.39 -15.30 -10.42
CA GLN A 119 -3.69 -15.93 -11.55
C GLN A 119 -2.41 -15.18 -11.90
N GLN A 120 -1.45 -15.84 -12.54
CA GLN A 120 -0.19 -15.21 -12.93
C GLN A 120 -0.38 -13.91 -13.75
N LYS A 121 -1.31 -13.88 -14.71
CA LYS A 121 -1.59 -12.67 -15.50
C LYS A 121 -2.07 -11.49 -14.64
N GLU A 122 -2.86 -11.77 -13.61
CA GLU A 122 -3.34 -10.76 -12.65
C GLU A 122 -2.15 -10.24 -11.83
N LEU A 123 -1.27 -11.13 -11.36
CA LEU A 123 -0.04 -10.76 -10.63
C LEU A 123 0.90 -9.91 -11.48
N ASP A 124 1.14 -10.30 -12.74
CA ASP A 124 2.00 -9.55 -13.66
C ASP A 124 1.46 -8.15 -13.93
N THR A 125 0.13 -8.02 -13.99
CA THR A 125 -0.54 -6.72 -14.15
C THR A 125 -0.34 -5.86 -12.90
N LEU A 126 -0.51 -6.45 -11.71
CA LEU A 126 -0.34 -5.76 -10.42
C LEU A 126 1.08 -5.20 -10.24
N VAL A 127 2.11 -5.83 -10.80
CA VAL A 127 3.48 -5.29 -10.75
C VAL A 127 3.52 -3.86 -11.30
N LEU A 128 2.90 -3.60 -12.46
CA LEU A 128 2.85 -2.23 -13.01
C LEU A 128 2.11 -1.27 -12.08
N HIS A 129 0.97 -1.68 -11.52
CA HIS A 129 0.19 -0.84 -10.61
C HIS A 129 0.91 -0.57 -9.29
N ASP A 130 1.73 -1.48 -8.79
CA ASP A 130 2.57 -1.26 -7.61
C ASP A 130 3.61 -0.15 -7.88
N HIS A 131 4.27 -0.17 -9.05
CA HIS A 131 5.23 0.87 -9.44
C HIS A 131 4.53 2.23 -9.60
N LEU A 132 3.37 2.26 -10.25
CA LEU A 132 2.59 3.48 -10.43
C LEU A 132 2.01 4.01 -9.11
N THR A 133 1.62 3.14 -8.18
CA THR A 133 1.19 3.51 -6.83
C THR A 133 2.32 4.23 -6.10
N LEU A 134 3.51 3.62 -6.10
CA LEU A 134 4.67 4.21 -5.44
C LEU A 134 5.00 5.59 -6.02
N LEU A 135 5.10 5.69 -7.35
CA LEU A 135 5.40 6.97 -8.02
C LEU A 135 4.34 8.03 -7.78
N SER A 136 3.07 7.69 -7.91
CA SER A 136 1.97 8.64 -7.76
C SER A 136 1.84 9.12 -6.32
N GLN A 137 1.94 8.23 -5.32
CA GLN A 137 1.91 8.62 -3.91
C GLN A 137 3.15 9.42 -3.51
N PHE A 138 4.34 9.05 -4.02
CA PHE A 138 5.56 9.82 -3.80
C PHE A 138 5.44 11.23 -4.39
N ALA A 139 5.05 11.33 -5.66
CA ALA A 139 4.82 12.61 -6.33
C ALA A 139 3.76 13.44 -5.62
N PHE A 140 2.70 12.81 -5.10
CA PHE A 140 1.67 13.48 -4.32
C PHE A 140 2.22 14.05 -3.00
N ASN A 141 2.98 13.26 -2.22
CA ASN A 141 3.57 13.72 -0.95
C ASN A 141 4.55 14.88 -1.17
N VAL A 142 5.47 14.74 -2.14
CA VAL A 142 6.43 15.80 -2.47
C VAL A 142 5.73 17.02 -3.07
N GLY A 143 4.72 16.79 -3.92
CA GLY A 143 3.89 17.85 -4.48
C GLY A 143 3.15 18.64 -3.41
N LEU A 144 2.53 17.97 -2.43
CA LEU A 144 1.86 18.61 -1.29
C LEU A 144 2.84 19.47 -0.48
N TYR A 145 4.07 18.98 -0.25
CA TYR A 145 5.08 19.75 0.47
C TYR A 145 5.35 21.12 -0.17
N TYR A 146 5.47 21.16 -1.50
CA TYR A 146 5.74 22.39 -2.24
C TYR A 146 4.50 23.23 -2.56
N ALA A 147 3.34 22.59 -2.77
CA ALA A 147 2.11 23.27 -3.17
C ALA A 147 1.31 23.83 -1.98
N VAL A 148 1.43 23.22 -0.80
CA VAL A 148 0.64 23.56 0.39
C VAL A 148 1.59 23.83 1.57
N PRO A 149 2.11 25.06 1.70
CA PRO A 149 2.95 25.44 2.84
C PRO A 149 2.28 25.13 4.18
N GLY A 150 3.01 24.49 5.09
CA GLY A 150 2.49 24.06 6.39
C GLY A 150 1.72 22.73 6.40
N CYS A 151 1.54 22.07 5.25
CA CYS A 151 0.93 20.73 5.18
C CYS A 151 1.71 19.70 6.02
N TYR A 152 3.04 19.85 6.09
CA TYR A 152 3.90 19.10 7.00
C TYR A 152 4.40 20.07 8.07
N PRO A 153 3.72 20.21 9.22
CA PRO A 153 4.00 21.29 10.17
C PRO A 153 5.39 21.17 10.79
N ALA A 154 6.09 22.29 10.93
CA ALA A 154 7.36 22.35 11.64
C ALA A 154 7.16 22.14 13.15
N ALA A 155 8.09 21.45 13.81
CA ALA A 155 8.04 21.15 15.24
C ALA A 155 7.98 22.40 16.14
N GLY A 156 8.39 23.57 15.64
CA GLY A 156 8.40 24.84 16.37
C GLY A 156 7.06 25.59 16.41
N GLY A 157 5.99 25.02 15.85
CA GLY A 157 4.64 25.62 15.94
C GLY A 157 4.14 25.66 17.39
N CYS A 158 3.44 26.73 17.76
CA CYS A 158 2.89 26.94 19.09
C CYS A 158 2.21 25.66 19.61
N ALA A 159 2.54 25.24 20.84
CA ALA A 159 1.93 24.07 21.46
C ALA A 159 0.44 24.35 21.68
N ALA A 160 -0.36 23.98 20.69
CA ALA A 160 -1.80 23.92 20.81
C ALA A 160 -2.14 23.13 22.09
N PRO A 161 -3.17 23.55 22.85
CA PRO A 161 -3.61 22.78 24.01
C PRO A 161 -3.84 21.31 23.63
N TRP A 162 -3.53 20.38 24.54
CA TRP A 162 -3.57 18.94 24.24
C TRP A 162 -4.92 18.48 23.66
N TYR A 163 -6.03 19.09 24.09
CA TYR A 163 -7.37 18.77 23.60
C TYR A 163 -7.60 19.19 22.14
N GLU A 164 -6.90 20.20 21.65
CA GLU A 164 -6.95 20.59 20.23
C GLU A 164 -6.29 19.53 19.37
N GLY A 165 -5.17 18.95 19.83
CA GLY A 165 -4.54 17.80 19.17
C GLY A 165 -5.48 16.60 19.10
N VAL A 166 -6.12 16.26 20.22
CA VAL A 166 -7.13 15.18 20.27
C VAL A 166 -8.28 15.45 19.31
N PHE A 167 -8.83 16.67 19.31
CA PHE A 167 -9.92 17.04 18.42
C PHE A 167 -9.49 16.96 16.95
N LYS A 168 -8.30 17.47 16.59
CA LYS A 168 -7.76 17.39 15.22
C LYS A 168 -7.61 15.94 14.77
N VAL A 169 -7.08 15.07 15.61
CA VAL A 169 -6.94 13.63 15.29
C VAL A 169 -8.32 13.00 15.08
N MET A 170 -9.29 13.26 15.97
CA MET A 170 -10.66 12.75 15.81
C MET A 170 -11.35 13.29 14.55
N ALA A 171 -11.23 14.59 14.30
CA ALA A 171 -11.84 15.24 13.14
C ALA A 171 -11.22 14.73 11.84
N ASN A 172 -9.90 14.64 11.77
CA ASN A 172 -9.16 14.04 10.65
C ASN A 172 -9.63 12.58 10.43
N HIS A 173 -9.67 11.77 11.49
CA HIS A 173 -10.12 10.38 11.38
C HIS A 173 -11.57 10.27 10.88
N TYR A 174 -12.46 11.17 11.32
CA TYR A 174 -13.85 11.21 10.85
C TYR A 174 -13.94 11.63 9.37
N VAL A 175 -13.24 12.70 8.97
CA VAL A 175 -13.22 13.20 7.58
C VAL A 175 -12.64 12.15 6.65
N MET A 176 -11.51 11.56 7.02
CA MET A 176 -10.90 10.44 6.31
C MET A 176 -11.88 9.27 6.18
N SER A 177 -12.48 8.81 7.28
CA SER A 177 -13.42 7.67 7.25
C SER A 177 -14.64 7.93 6.37
N PHE A 178 -15.18 9.14 6.44
CA PHE A 178 -16.30 9.57 5.61
C PHE A 178 -15.92 9.59 4.12
N GLY A 179 -14.78 10.21 3.77
CA GLY A 179 -14.28 10.25 2.40
C GLY A 179 -14.00 8.86 1.83
N MET A 180 -13.33 8.00 2.63
CA MET A 180 -13.01 6.63 2.25
C MET A 180 -14.28 5.82 2.00
N TYR A 181 -15.29 5.96 2.85
CA TYR A 181 -16.57 5.28 2.67
C TYR A 181 -17.23 5.64 1.34
N TRP A 182 -17.36 6.93 1.03
CA TRP A 182 -18.06 7.37 -0.18
C TRP A 182 -17.28 7.05 -1.45
N MET A 183 -15.94 7.18 -1.41
CA MET A 183 -15.09 6.79 -2.52
C MET A 183 -15.19 5.28 -2.79
N HIS A 184 -15.07 4.45 -1.76
CA HIS A 184 -15.20 3.00 -1.88
C HIS A 184 -16.61 2.59 -2.36
N ARG A 185 -17.66 3.27 -1.88
CA ARG A 185 -19.03 3.06 -2.38
C ARG A 185 -19.15 3.41 -3.86
N ALA A 186 -18.57 4.53 -4.31
CA ALA A 186 -18.59 4.92 -5.72
C ALA A 186 -17.88 3.89 -6.61
N LEU A 187 -16.72 3.39 -6.15
CA LEU A 187 -15.95 2.32 -6.80
C LEU A 187 -16.75 1.01 -6.99
N HIS A 188 -17.75 0.75 -6.15
CA HIS A 188 -18.61 -0.42 -6.22
C HIS A 188 -19.91 -0.23 -7.00
N VAL A 189 -20.43 1.00 -7.07
CA VAL A 189 -21.75 1.30 -7.64
C VAL A 189 -21.65 1.77 -9.09
N ASP A 190 -20.59 2.52 -9.43
CA ASP A 190 -20.36 2.98 -10.81
C ASP A 190 -19.71 1.86 -11.63
N PRO A 191 -20.33 1.41 -12.75
CA PRO A 191 -19.80 0.30 -13.54
C PRO A 191 -18.41 0.58 -14.13
N TRP A 192 -18.14 1.83 -14.54
CA TRP A 192 -16.86 2.17 -15.13
C TRP A 192 -15.73 2.12 -14.09
N LEU A 193 -15.97 2.68 -12.91
CA LEU A 193 -15.03 2.62 -11.79
C LEU A 193 -14.80 1.17 -11.33
N TRP A 194 -15.85 0.36 -11.27
CA TRP A 194 -15.72 -1.04 -10.94
C TRP A 194 -14.85 -1.79 -11.97
N ASP A 195 -15.22 -1.73 -13.25
CA ASP A 195 -14.57 -2.53 -14.29
C ASP A 195 -13.10 -2.13 -14.50
N ASN A 196 -12.78 -0.84 -14.40
CA ASN A 196 -11.47 -0.32 -14.77
C ASN A 196 -10.53 -0.04 -13.58
N ILE A 197 -11.04 0.09 -12.36
CA ILE A 197 -10.23 0.47 -11.19
C ILE A 197 -10.40 -0.56 -10.08
N HIS A 198 -11.62 -0.72 -9.56
CA HIS A 198 -11.81 -1.43 -8.30
C HIS A 198 -11.80 -2.96 -8.44
N SER A 199 -12.14 -3.50 -9.61
CA SER A 199 -12.15 -4.96 -9.86
C SER A 199 -10.79 -5.63 -9.61
N TYR A 200 -9.70 -4.87 -9.73
CA TYR A 200 -8.31 -5.30 -9.48
C TYR A 200 -8.12 -5.74 -8.02
N HIS A 201 -8.66 -4.96 -7.08
CA HIS A 201 -8.68 -5.29 -5.65
C HIS A 201 -9.39 -6.63 -5.42
N HIS A 202 -10.50 -6.84 -6.13
CA HIS A 202 -11.33 -8.04 -6.03
C HIS A 202 -10.77 -9.25 -6.80
N TRP A 203 -9.61 -9.14 -7.45
CA TRP A 203 -8.90 -10.33 -7.96
C TRP A 203 -8.43 -11.22 -6.82
N ALA A 204 -8.12 -10.63 -5.66
CA ALA A 204 -7.85 -11.38 -4.44
C ALA A 204 -9.14 -12.01 -3.88
N LYS A 205 -9.28 -13.32 -4.02
CA LYS A 205 -10.40 -14.09 -3.46
C LYS A 205 -10.19 -14.43 -1.99
N HIS A 206 -8.93 -14.45 -1.56
CA HIS A 206 -8.50 -14.72 -0.19
C HIS A 206 -7.63 -13.56 0.30
N PRO A 207 -8.25 -12.43 0.70
CA PRO A 207 -7.50 -11.22 1.07
C PRO A 207 -6.61 -11.45 2.31
N LEU A 208 -5.40 -10.93 2.21
CA LEU A 208 -4.40 -10.75 3.26
C LEU A 208 -4.17 -9.25 3.48
N SER A 209 -3.47 -8.88 4.55
CA SER A 209 -3.20 -7.48 4.90
C SER A 209 -2.55 -6.67 3.77
N ARG A 210 -1.69 -7.31 2.95
CA ARG A 210 -1.02 -6.62 1.83
C ARG A 210 -1.94 -6.31 0.66
N ASN A 211 -3.08 -7.00 0.54
CA ASN A 211 -3.99 -6.81 -0.59
C ASN A 211 -4.56 -5.40 -0.63
N THR A 212 -4.58 -4.72 0.52
CA THR A 212 -4.93 -3.29 0.65
C THR A 212 -3.99 -2.35 -0.11
N TYR A 213 -2.84 -2.83 -0.59
CA TYR A 213 -1.90 -2.04 -1.39
C TYR A 213 -1.75 -2.58 -2.82
N GLN A 214 -2.23 -3.80 -3.09
CA GLN A 214 -2.08 -4.48 -4.38
C GLN A 214 -3.31 -4.26 -5.25
N ASP A 215 -3.56 -2.99 -5.54
CA ASP A 215 -4.75 -2.50 -6.20
C ASP A 215 -4.39 -1.71 -7.46
N HIS A 216 -5.42 -1.28 -8.20
CA HIS A 216 -5.19 -0.32 -9.27
C HIS A 216 -4.60 0.98 -8.70
N TRP A 217 -3.49 1.47 -9.28
CA TRP A 217 -2.77 2.65 -8.78
C TRP A 217 -3.63 3.90 -8.52
N LEU A 218 -4.68 4.12 -9.32
CA LEU A 218 -5.64 5.22 -9.07
C LEU A 218 -6.47 5.03 -7.78
N ASP A 219 -6.83 3.79 -7.43
CA ASP A 219 -7.51 3.48 -6.18
C ASP A 219 -6.59 3.84 -5.00
N ASN A 220 -5.35 3.36 -5.06
CA ASN A 220 -4.32 3.69 -4.07
C ASN A 220 -3.98 5.18 -3.99
N LEU A 221 -4.00 5.90 -5.11
CA LEU A 221 -3.80 7.36 -5.11
C LEU A 221 -5.01 8.05 -4.48
N GLY A 222 -6.24 7.63 -4.80
CA GLY A 222 -7.46 8.11 -4.16
C GLY A 222 -7.41 7.92 -2.64
N ASN A 223 -7.00 6.72 -2.19
CA ASN A 223 -6.79 6.41 -0.78
C ASN A 223 -5.75 7.34 -0.14
N ALA A 224 -4.65 7.64 -0.83
CA ALA A 224 -3.65 8.57 -0.34
C ALA A 224 -4.19 10.01 -0.26
N VAL A 225 -4.93 10.48 -1.26
CA VAL A 225 -5.55 11.81 -1.26
C VAL A 225 -6.50 11.94 -0.07
N VAL A 226 -7.42 10.99 0.10
CA VAL A 226 -8.37 11.01 1.22
C VAL A 226 -7.67 10.84 2.57
N GLY A 227 -6.64 9.99 2.64
CA GLY A 227 -5.87 9.74 3.85
C GLY A 227 -4.96 10.89 4.31
N HIS A 228 -4.72 11.89 3.46
CA HIS A 228 -3.95 13.08 3.82
C HIS A 228 -4.79 14.17 4.51
N PHE A 229 -6.12 14.09 4.50
CA PHE A 229 -7.05 15.10 5.05
C PHE A 229 -7.79 14.63 6.29
#